data_AF-A0A3B0UNW9-F1
#
_entry.id   AF-A0A3B0UNW9-F1
#
_cell.length_a   1.000
_cell.length_b   1.000
_cell.length_c   1.000
_cell.angle_alpha   90.00
_cell.angle_beta   90.00
_cell.angle_gamma   90.00
#
_symmetry.space_group_name_H-M   'P 1'
#
loop_
_entity.id
_entity.type
_entity.pdbx_description
1 polymer ?
#
loop_
_entity_poly.entity_id
_entity_poly.type
_entity_poly.pdbx_seq_one_letter_code
_entity_poly.pdbx_strand_id
1 'polypeptide(L)' 'DSGNTRTRHFCPVCGSRLFSENTRLPDIIGISVGSFDDSSWFKPEVILYVSQRPVWDVIDSEIETHELM' A
#
# COMPACT_ATOMS: atom_id res chain seq x y z
N ASP A 1 6.18 -2.74 15.07
CA ASP A 1 5.34 -1.54 15.21
C ASP A 1 6.26 -0.38 15.56
N SER A 2 6.25 0.70 14.77
CA SER A 2 7.18 1.84 14.93
C SER A 2 6.58 2.99 15.75
N GLY A 3 5.38 2.80 16.33
CA GLY A 3 4.66 3.86 17.04
C GLY A 3 3.94 4.87 16.15
N ASN A 4 3.90 4.63 14.84
CA ASN A 4 3.18 5.48 13.89
C ASN A 4 1.74 4.98 13.71
N THR A 5 0.78 5.91 13.66
CA THR A 5 -0.62 5.56 13.37
C THR A 5 -0.86 5.64 11.87
N ARG A 6 -1.40 4.55 11.31
CA ARG A 6 -1.82 4.50 9.91
C ARG A 6 -3.34 4.42 9.81
N THR A 7 -3.97 5.52 9.45
CA THR A 7 -5.42 5.61 9.27
C THR A 7 -5.78 5.14 7.86
N ARG A 8 -6.81 4.30 7.73
CA ARG A 8 -7.30 3.79 6.44
C ARG A 8 -8.74 4.22 6.25
N HIS A 9 -9.05 4.77 5.08
CA HIS A 9 -10.38 5.24 4.71
C HIS A 9 -11.00 4.30 3.69
N PHE A 10 -12.29 4.01 3.87
CA PHE A 10 -13.04 3.03 3.10
C PHE A 10 -14.30 3.66 2.52
N CYS A 11 -14.75 3.14 1.37
CA CYS A 11 -16.03 3.51 0.79
C CYS A 11 -17.17 3.05 1.73
N PRO A 12 -18.09 3.95 2.13
CA PRO A 12 -19.17 3.58 3.05
C PRO A 12 -20.23 2.66 2.43
N VAL A 13 -20.23 2.50 1.10
CA VAL A 13 -21.23 1.68 0.37
C VAL A 13 -20.73 0.26 0.18
N CYS A 14 -19.50 0.08 -0.31
CA CYS A 14 -18.96 -1.24 -0.66
C CYS A 14 -17.80 -1.72 0.23
N GLY A 15 -17.26 -0.86 1.10
CA GLY A 15 -16.13 -1.21 1.97
C GLY A 15 -14.77 -1.24 1.30
N SER A 16 -14.65 -0.92 0.01
CA SER A 16 -13.36 -0.84 -0.69
C SER A 16 -12.45 0.22 -0.08
N ARG A 17 -11.14 -0.06 0.00
CA ARG A 17 -10.15 0.90 0.49
C ARG A 17 -9.94 2.00 -0.55
N LEU A 18 -9.95 3.25 -0.09
CA LEU A 18 -9.77 4.44 -0.95
C LEU A 18 -8.38 5.03 -0.75
N PHE A 19 -8.06 5.52 0.44
CA PHE A 19 -6.76 6.11 0.75
C PHE A 19 -6.35 5.85 2.21
N SER A 20 -5.12 6.25 2.54
CA SER A 20 -4.59 6.17 3.90
C SER A 20 -3.63 7.30 4.22
N GLU A 21 -3.59 7.65 5.50
CA GLU A 21 -2.69 8.64 6.09
C GLU A 21 -1.73 7.93 7.05
N ASN A 22 -0.55 8.51 7.25
CA ASN A 22 0.46 7.96 8.16
C ASN A 22 1.10 9.11 8.95
N THR A 23 1.08 9.03 10.28
CA THR A 23 1.69 10.07 11.14
C THR A 23 3.19 10.27 10.89
N ARG A 24 3.87 9.27 10.31
CA ARG A 24 5.28 9.39 9.90
C ARG A 24 5.50 10.36 8.73
N LEU A 25 4.54 10.43 7.81
CA LEU A 25 4.60 11.22 6.58
C LEU A 25 3.28 12.00 6.46
N PRO A 26 3.03 13.01 7.33
CA PRO A 26 1.74 13.68 7.45
C PRO A 26 1.32 14.44 6.20
N ASP A 27 2.28 14.86 5.36
CA ASP A 27 2.03 15.59 4.11
C ASP A 27 1.80 14.66 2.90
N ILE A 28 1.77 13.34 3.11
CA ILE A 28 1.61 12.34 2.04
C ILE A 28 0.37 11.49 2.31
N ILE A 29 -0.50 11.40 1.31
CA ILE A 29 -1.61 10.45 1.27
C ILE A 29 -1.28 9.27 0.36
N GLY A 30 -1.53 8.06 0.84
CA GLY A 30 -1.41 6.85 0.01
C GLY A 30 -2.76 6.50 -0.61
N ILE A 31 -2.84 6.49 -1.94
CA ILE A 31 -4.06 6.11 -2.67
C ILE A 31 -4.04 4.61 -2.99
N SER A 32 -5.18 3.95 -2.88
CA SER A 32 -5.32 2.54 -3.23
C SER A 32 -5.51 2.42 -4.74
N VAL A 33 -4.55 1.85 -5.46
CA VAL A 33 -4.60 1.75 -6.93
C VAL A 33 -5.87 1.05 -7.44
N GLY A 34 -6.40 0.07 -6.71
CA GLY A 34 -7.65 -0.60 -7.07
C GLY A 34 -8.93 0.26 -6.96
N SER A 35 -8.84 1.53 -6.52
CA SER A 35 -9.98 2.45 -6.53
C SER A 35 -10.16 3.18 -7.87
N PHE A 36 -9.23 3.05 -8.80
CA PHE A 36 -9.33 3.65 -10.13
C PHE A 36 -10.00 2.65 -11.10
N ASP A 37 -10.88 3.16 -11.97
CA ASP A 37 -11.53 2.34 -13.01
C ASP A 37 -10.50 1.84 -14.04
N ASP A 38 -9.48 2.65 -14.33
CA ASP A 38 -8.32 2.29 -15.15
C ASP A 38 -7.03 2.47 -14.33
N SER A 39 -6.36 1.35 -14.05
CA SER A 39 -5.08 1.29 -13.35
C SER A 39 -3.95 0.77 -14.24
N SER A 40 -4.12 0.74 -15.56
CA SER A 40 -3.11 0.23 -16.52
C SER A 40 -1.79 1.02 -16.51
N TRP A 41 -1.84 2.26 -16.00
CA TRP A 41 -0.69 3.13 -15.82
C TRP A 41 0.19 2.75 -14.63
N PHE A 42 -0.35 2.03 -13.64
CA PHE A 42 0.39 1.74 -12.43
C PHE A 42 1.40 0.62 -12.64
N LYS A 43 2.66 0.88 -12.27
CA LYS A 43 3.73 -0.10 -12.19
C LYS A 43 4.29 -0.05 -10.77
N PRO A 44 4.31 -1.15 -10.00
CA PRO A 44 4.86 -1.13 -8.67
C PRO A 44 6.38 -0.90 -8.73
N GLU A 45 6.85 0.08 -7.97
CA GLU A 45 8.29 0.41 -7.90
C GLU A 45 8.95 -0.23 -6.67
N VAL A 46 8.19 -0.38 -5.58
CA VAL A 46 8.69 -0.87 -4.30
C VAL A 46 7.67 -1.81 -3.64
N ILE A 47 8.16 -2.91 -3.07
CA ILE A 47 7.40 -3.81 -2.20
C ILE A 47 7.94 -3.69 -0.77
N LEU A 48 7.05 -3.41 0.18
CA LEU A 48 7.39 -3.22 1.59
C LEU A 48 7.02 -4.44 2.44
N TYR A 49 7.78 -4.68 3.51
CA TYR A 49 7.55 -5.74 4.51
C TYR A 49 7.65 -7.16 3.95
N VAL A 50 8.57 -7.38 3.00
CA VAL A 50 8.70 -8.66 2.29
C VAL A 50 9.02 -9.84 3.22
N SER A 51 9.72 -9.62 4.33
CA SER A 51 9.94 -10.67 5.34
C SER A 51 8.66 -11.25 5.94
N GLN A 52 7.55 -10.49 5.91
CA GLN A 52 6.25 -10.90 6.46
C GLN A 52 5.31 -11.46 5.38
N ARG A 53 5.79 -11.54 4.14
CA ARG A 53 5.02 -12.00 3.00
C ARG A 53 4.62 -13.48 3.17
N PRO A 54 3.35 -13.84 2.94
CA PRO A 54 2.95 -15.23 2.97
C PRO A 54 3.52 -15.99 1.77
N VAL A 55 3.72 -17.30 1.91
CA VAL A 55 4.36 -18.16 0.89
C VAL A 55 3.66 -18.15 -0.47
N TRP A 56 2.37 -17.82 -0.52
CA TRP A 56 1.56 -17.81 -1.73
C TRP A 56 1.66 -16.53 -2.55
N ASP A 57 2.16 -15.43 -1.98
CA ASP A 57 2.14 -14.11 -2.62
C ASP A 57 3.32 -13.92 -3.57
N VAL A 58 3.37 -14.60 -4.71
CA VAL A 58 4.52 -14.53 -5.64
C VAL A 58 4.74 -13.10 -6.14
N ILE A 59 5.96 -12.57 -5.95
CA ILE A 59 6.36 -11.22 -6.39
C ILE A 59 7.34 -11.30 -7.55
N ASP A 60 7.33 -10.28 -8.39
CA ASP A 60 8.35 -10.08 -9.42
C ASP A 60 9.70 -9.75 -8.75
N SER A 61 10.74 -10.52 -9.07
CA SER A 61 12.08 -10.36 -8.51
C SER A 61 12.82 -9.11 -8.98
N GLU A 62 12.34 -8.44 -10.04
CA GLU A 62 12.92 -7.20 -10.55
C GLU A 62 12.45 -5.96 -9.77
N ILE A 63 11.38 -6.07 -8.97
CA ILE A 63 10.85 -4.96 -8.18
C ILE A 63 11.66 -4.80 -6.89
N GLU A 64 12.02 -3.57 -6.55
CA GLU A 64 12.80 -3.28 -5.35
C GLU A 64 12.03 -3.64 -4.07
N THR A 65 12.70 -4.27 -3.11
CA THR A 65 12.08 -4.72 -1.85
C THR A 65 12.73 -4.08 -0.63
N HIS A 66 11.91 -3.58 0.30
CA HIS A 66 12.38 -3.02 1.57
C HIS A 66 11.59 -3.58 2.76
N GLU A 67 12.23 -3.65 3.92
CA GLU A 67 11.57 -4.11 5.16
C GLU A 67 10.80 -3.01 5.88
N LEU A 68 11.07 -1.74 5.54
CA LEU A 68 10.46 -0.58 6.18
C LEU A 68 10.15 0.48 5.13
N MET A 69 9.06 1.20 5.38
CA MET A 69 8.78 2.50 4.74
C MET A 69 9.71 3.57 5.30
#